data_AF-A0A4Q6CI51-F1
#
_entry.id   AF-A0A4Q6CI51-F1
#
_cell.length_a   1.000
_cell.length_b   1.000
_cell.length_c   1.000
_cell.angle_alpha   90.00
_cell.angle_beta   90.00
_cell.angle_gamma   90.00
#
_symmetry.space_group_name_H-M   'P 1'
#
loop_
_entity.id
_entity.type
_entity.pdbx_description
1 polymer ?
#
loop_
_entity_poly.entity_id
_entity_poly.type
_entity_poly.pdbx_seq_one_letter_code
_entity_poly.pdbx_strand_id
1 'polypeptide(L)'
;MTLHSASMQLFKFALTCALVTSTAWSLALAEIKTVEMADLKAMSEAGRDREVLRNADKVPASKRTTEWESYVTKSAKAFLKDVNDEDRSWTFDIGKALAAENPHLLKDQDFAYEVGFAGVRASSSKAVSTPFFVAALKPSDPRCKVSEVQDSVTDAFTREGFEKEKQAAKKIAFDLCRKELSADWIQKLVENDEGLKTGCAELMKLGKLKGVKAAKCKNMAKGS
;
A
#
# COMPACT_ATOMS: atom_id res chain seq x y z
N MET A 1 67.51 27.75 -5.23
CA MET A 1 66.92 28.60 -6.29
C MET A 1 65.46 28.81 -5.92
N THR A 2 65.20 29.94 -5.24
CA THR A 2 64.47 31.13 -5.73
C THR A 2 62.95 30.94 -5.63
N LEU A 3 62.29 31.41 -4.56
CA LEU A 3 61.75 32.78 -4.35
C LEU A 3 60.75 33.23 -5.43
N HIS A 4 59.55 33.60 -4.96
CA HIS A 4 58.61 34.68 -5.34
C HIS A 4 57.17 34.16 -5.16
N SER A 5 56.37 34.56 -4.16
CA SER A 5 55.90 35.90 -3.76
C SER A 5 55.10 36.63 -4.84
N ALA A 6 53.79 36.76 -4.63
CA ALA A 6 52.92 37.90 -4.98
C ALA A 6 51.49 37.60 -4.49
N SER A 7 51.02 38.26 -3.43
CA SER A 7 50.22 39.50 -3.45
C SER A 7 48.78 39.30 -3.95
N MET A 8 47.79 39.33 -3.03
CA MET A 8 47.02 40.52 -2.63
C MET A 8 46.06 41.00 -3.73
N GLN A 9 44.75 40.86 -3.50
CA GLN A 9 43.81 41.97 -3.73
C GLN A 9 42.47 41.73 -3.02
N LEU A 10 42.25 42.55 -2.01
CA LEU A 10 40.97 42.89 -1.40
C LEU A 10 40.01 43.42 -2.46
N PHE A 11 38.79 42.86 -2.53
CA PHE A 11 37.64 43.59 -3.07
C PHE A 11 36.50 43.59 -2.08
N LYS A 12 36.25 44.80 -1.55
CA LYS A 12 35.04 45.21 -0.84
C LYS A 12 33.91 45.34 -1.87
N PHE A 13 32.79 44.66 -1.64
CA PHE A 13 31.48 45.05 -2.16
C PHE A 13 30.49 44.85 -1.00
N ALA A 14 30.15 45.94 -0.31
CA ALA A 14 29.01 46.80 -0.59
C ALA A 14 27.72 46.19 -0.04
N LEU A 15 27.44 46.62 1.21
CA LEU A 15 26.22 46.42 1.95
C LEU A 15 25.11 47.23 1.28
N THR A 16 24.04 46.59 0.81
CA THR A 16 22.78 47.27 0.46
C THR A 16 21.63 46.28 0.69
N CYS A 17 21.24 46.11 1.96
CA CYS A 17 19.98 45.46 2.28
C CYS A 17 18.84 46.39 1.89
N ALA A 18 18.20 46.06 0.77
CA ALA A 18 16.98 46.68 0.29
C ALA A 18 15.85 46.51 1.33
N LEU A 19 15.06 47.58 1.50
CA LEU A 19 13.76 47.52 2.16
C LEU A 19 12.88 46.48 1.48
N VAL A 20 12.56 45.40 2.21
CA VAL A 20 11.50 44.48 1.83
C VAL A 20 10.18 45.14 2.22
N THR A 21 9.51 45.75 1.25
CA THR A 21 8.13 46.20 1.39
C THR A 21 7.24 44.97 1.58
N SER A 22 6.66 44.88 2.77
CA SER A 22 5.65 43.90 3.16
C SER A 22 4.45 44.00 2.22
N THR A 23 4.42 43.16 1.18
CA THR A 23 3.21 42.93 0.41
C THR A 23 2.38 41.92 1.19
N ALA A 24 1.43 42.46 1.96
CA ALA A 24 0.36 41.68 2.57
C ALA A 24 -0.43 40.96 1.46
N TRP A 25 -0.07 39.70 1.19
CA TRP A 25 -0.90 38.79 0.43
C TRP A 25 -2.15 38.52 1.27
N SER A 26 -3.21 39.28 0.98
CA SER A 26 -4.55 38.93 1.38
C SER A 26 -4.94 37.68 0.60
N LEU A 27 -4.69 36.52 1.21
CA LEU A 27 -5.25 35.25 0.75
C LEU A 27 -6.77 35.37 0.82
N ALA A 28 -7.40 35.62 -0.33
CA ALA A 28 -8.82 35.36 -0.49
C ALA A 28 -9.01 33.86 -0.22
N LEU A 29 -9.52 33.54 0.98
CA LEU A 29 -10.06 32.24 1.30
C LEU A 29 -11.19 31.98 0.30
N ALA A 30 -10.91 31.23 -0.75
CA ALA A 30 -11.95 30.67 -1.59
C ALA A 30 -12.88 29.88 -0.65
N GLU A 31 -14.14 30.29 -0.56
CA GLU A 31 -15.14 29.56 0.21
C GLU A 31 -15.17 28.12 -0.31
N ILE A 32 -14.64 27.20 0.49
CA ILE A 32 -14.70 25.78 0.17
C ILE A 32 -16.18 25.42 0.23
N LYS A 33 -16.81 25.22 -0.94
CA LYS A 33 -18.21 24.81 -1.02
C LYS A 33 -18.39 23.50 -0.28
N THR A 34 -18.97 23.56 0.91
CA THR A 34 -19.25 22.40 1.75
C THR A 34 -20.38 21.59 1.13
N VAL A 35 -20.30 20.28 1.27
CA VAL A 35 -21.35 19.34 0.86
C VAL A 35 -22.01 18.82 2.14
N GLU A 36 -23.34 18.84 2.16
CA GLU A 36 -24.09 18.32 3.30
C GLU A 36 -24.26 16.80 3.19
N MET A 37 -24.46 16.14 4.33
CA MET A 37 -24.66 14.69 4.38
C MET A 37 -25.85 14.22 3.54
N ALA A 38 -26.90 15.03 3.45
CA ALA A 38 -28.09 14.75 2.65
C ALA A 38 -27.76 14.71 1.14
N ASP A 39 -26.89 15.60 0.66
CA ASP A 39 -26.46 15.62 -0.74
C ASP A 39 -25.64 14.37 -1.07
N LEU A 40 -24.72 13.99 -0.18
CA LEU A 40 -23.90 12.80 -0.36
C LEU A 40 -24.75 11.53 -0.40
N LYS A 41 -25.75 11.44 0.49
CA LYS A 41 -26.75 10.37 0.48
C LYS A 41 -27.50 10.32 -0.86
N ALA A 42 -28.03 11.45 -1.33
CA ALA A 42 -28.78 11.51 -2.59
C ALA A 42 -27.92 11.08 -3.79
N MET A 43 -26.63 11.45 -3.83
CA MET A 43 -25.70 10.97 -4.86
C MET A 43 -25.48 9.45 -4.78
N SER A 44 -25.31 8.90 -3.58
CA SER A 44 -25.10 7.45 -3.36
C SER A 44 -26.33 6.61 -3.70
N GLU A 45 -27.54 7.13 -3.42
CA GLU A 45 -28.81 6.51 -3.80
C GLU A 45 -29.05 6.56 -5.31
N ALA A 46 -28.62 7.63 -5.97
CA ALA A 46 -28.70 7.77 -7.42
C ALA A 46 -27.61 6.98 -8.20
N GLY A 47 -26.72 6.25 -7.52
CA GLY A 47 -25.62 5.52 -8.17
C GLY A 47 -24.55 6.42 -8.77
N ARG A 48 -24.43 7.68 -8.33
CA ARG A 48 -23.44 8.64 -8.83
C ARG A 48 -22.12 8.47 -8.08
N ASP A 49 -21.55 7.27 -8.13
CA ASP A 49 -20.44 6.86 -7.26
C ASP A 49 -19.19 7.73 -7.39
N ARG A 50 -18.83 8.13 -8.61
CA ARG A 50 -17.72 9.07 -8.86
C ARG A 50 -17.94 10.42 -8.17
N GLU A 51 -19.19 10.86 -8.08
CA GLU A 51 -19.53 12.13 -7.47
C GLU A 51 -19.57 12.04 -5.95
N VAL A 52 -19.99 10.90 -5.40
CA VAL A 52 -19.83 10.62 -3.97
C VAL A 52 -18.37 10.74 -3.59
N LEU A 53 -17.47 10.03 -4.28
CA LEU A 53 -16.04 10.03 -3.97
C LEU A 53 -15.41 11.43 -4.10
N ARG A 54 -15.73 12.17 -5.17
CA ARG A 54 -15.22 13.54 -5.40
C ARG A 54 -15.71 14.59 -4.39
N ASN A 55 -16.78 14.31 -3.67
CA ASN A 55 -17.38 15.25 -2.72
C ASN A 55 -17.32 14.75 -1.26
N ALA A 56 -16.78 13.56 -1.02
CA ALA A 56 -16.72 12.95 0.31
C ALA A 56 -15.90 13.81 1.30
N ASP A 57 -14.80 14.39 0.83
CA ASP A 57 -13.90 15.27 1.59
C ASP A 57 -14.52 16.65 1.88
N LYS A 58 -15.46 17.10 1.05
CA LYS A 58 -16.19 18.36 1.24
C LYS A 58 -17.26 18.30 2.33
N VAL A 59 -17.58 17.11 2.83
CA VAL A 59 -18.34 16.96 4.08
C VAL A 59 -17.42 17.33 5.25
N PRO A 60 -17.79 18.30 6.10
CA PRO A 60 -17.00 18.68 7.26
C PRO A 60 -16.63 17.48 8.13
N ALA A 61 -15.39 17.41 8.60
CA ALA A 61 -14.90 16.26 9.37
C ALA A 61 -15.77 15.94 10.60
N SER A 62 -16.32 16.96 11.26
CA SER A 62 -17.23 16.82 12.41
C SER A 62 -18.59 16.20 12.07
N LYS A 63 -18.97 16.14 10.78
CA LYS A 63 -20.21 15.54 10.28
C LYS A 63 -20.01 14.16 9.64
N ARG A 64 -18.76 13.67 9.54
CA ARG A 64 -18.45 12.36 8.94
C ARG A 64 -18.77 11.24 9.94
N THR A 65 -19.95 10.67 9.79
CA THR A 65 -20.46 9.57 10.62
C THR A 65 -20.24 8.20 9.96
N THR A 66 -20.69 7.12 10.60
CA THR A 66 -20.72 5.78 9.98
C THR A 66 -21.57 5.73 8.71
N GLU A 67 -22.60 6.58 8.58
CA GLU A 67 -23.37 6.67 7.33
C GLU A 67 -22.52 7.25 6.19
N TRP A 68 -21.72 8.27 6.48
CA TRP A 68 -20.75 8.82 5.51
C TRP A 68 -19.78 7.73 5.05
N GLU A 69 -19.19 6.98 5.99
CA GLU A 69 -18.29 5.86 5.68
C GLU A 69 -18.99 4.81 4.80
N SER A 70 -20.27 4.53 5.06
CA SER A 70 -21.06 3.59 4.27
C SER A 70 -21.24 4.07 2.82
N TYR A 71 -21.56 5.35 2.59
CA TYR A 71 -21.70 5.91 1.25
C TYR A 71 -20.37 5.87 0.49
N VAL A 72 -19.27 6.27 1.14
CA VAL A 72 -17.93 6.26 0.55
C VAL A 72 -17.50 4.83 0.23
N THR A 73 -17.72 3.88 1.15
CA THR A 73 -17.37 2.46 0.95
C THR A 73 -18.16 1.83 -0.20
N LYS A 74 -19.49 2.06 -0.25
CA LYS A 74 -20.35 1.56 -1.32
C LYS A 74 -19.85 2.06 -2.68
N SER A 75 -19.62 3.38 -2.78
CA SER A 75 -19.21 4.01 -4.03
C SER A 75 -17.78 3.68 -4.44
N ALA A 76 -16.86 3.50 -3.49
CA ALA A 76 -15.50 3.02 -3.77
C ALA A 76 -15.52 1.61 -4.37
N LYS A 77 -16.32 0.70 -3.81
CA LYS A 77 -16.45 -0.66 -4.35
C LYS A 77 -17.11 -0.70 -5.72
N ALA A 78 -18.15 0.08 -5.93
CA ALA A 78 -18.79 0.19 -7.25
C ALA A 78 -17.80 0.76 -8.28
N PHE A 79 -17.08 1.82 -7.92
CA PHE A 79 -16.07 2.41 -8.79
C PHE A 79 -14.98 1.42 -9.19
N LEU A 80 -14.44 0.63 -8.24
CA LEU A 80 -13.40 -0.36 -8.56
C LEU A 80 -13.90 -1.50 -9.49
N LYS A 81 -15.20 -1.83 -9.42
CA LYS A 81 -15.82 -2.84 -10.30
C LYS A 81 -16.07 -2.34 -11.71
N ASP A 82 -16.35 -1.04 -11.86
CA ASP A 82 -16.58 -0.41 -13.17
C ASP A 82 -15.30 -0.21 -13.98
N VAL A 83 -14.13 -0.26 -13.34
CA VAL A 83 -12.86 -0.16 -14.07
C VAL A 83 -12.61 -1.46 -14.84
N ASN A 84 -12.51 -1.35 -16.17
CA ASN A 84 -12.28 -2.46 -17.07
C ASN A 84 -11.03 -3.27 -16.66
N ASP A 85 -11.08 -4.57 -16.94
CA ASP A 85 -10.00 -5.53 -16.74
C ASP A 85 -8.69 -5.15 -17.44
N GLU A 86 -8.76 -4.28 -18.44
CA GLU A 86 -7.62 -3.80 -19.21
C GLU A 86 -6.75 -2.78 -18.45
N ASP A 87 -7.31 -2.09 -17.45
CA ASP A 87 -6.65 -0.97 -16.74
C ASP A 87 -6.30 -1.30 -15.27
N ARG A 88 -5.88 -2.54 -14.98
CA ARG A 88 -5.63 -3.01 -13.59
C ARG A 88 -4.60 -2.19 -12.82
N SER A 89 -3.57 -1.66 -13.50
CA SER A 89 -2.59 -0.77 -12.84
C SER A 89 -3.27 0.50 -12.34
N TRP A 90 -4.13 1.10 -13.17
CA TRP A 90 -4.87 2.29 -12.81
C TRP A 90 -5.91 2.01 -11.71
N THR A 91 -6.60 0.86 -11.77
CA THR A 91 -7.48 0.40 -10.68
C THR A 91 -6.73 0.30 -9.36
N PHE A 92 -5.52 -0.29 -9.37
CA PHE A 92 -4.70 -0.43 -8.17
C PHE A 92 -4.24 0.93 -7.64
N ASP A 93 -3.81 1.84 -8.50
CA ASP A 93 -3.39 3.18 -8.11
C ASP A 93 -4.54 4.00 -7.51
N ILE A 94 -5.74 3.92 -8.08
CA ILE A 94 -6.92 4.56 -7.50
C ILE A 94 -7.30 3.89 -6.18
N GLY A 95 -7.30 2.56 -6.10
CA GLY A 95 -7.58 1.84 -4.86
C GLY A 95 -6.67 2.28 -3.72
N LYS A 96 -5.36 2.43 -3.99
CA LYS A 96 -4.39 2.99 -3.04
C LYS A 96 -4.74 4.42 -2.64
N ALA A 97 -5.03 5.29 -3.60
CA ALA A 97 -5.37 6.69 -3.34
C ALA A 97 -6.62 6.81 -2.46
N LEU A 98 -7.68 6.08 -2.81
CA LEU A 98 -8.92 6.01 -2.03
C LEU A 98 -8.66 5.52 -0.60
N ALA A 99 -7.87 4.45 -0.43
CA ALA A 99 -7.51 3.94 0.89
C ALA A 99 -6.68 4.92 1.72
N ALA A 100 -5.80 5.70 1.08
CA ALA A 100 -4.99 6.72 1.75
C ALA A 100 -5.84 7.92 2.20
N GLU A 101 -6.76 8.38 1.35
CA GLU A 101 -7.69 9.47 1.65
C GLU A 101 -8.78 9.06 2.65
N ASN A 102 -9.18 7.79 2.63
CA ASN A 102 -10.26 7.24 3.42
C ASN A 102 -9.83 5.94 4.14
N PRO A 103 -9.02 6.02 5.22
CA PRO A 103 -8.45 4.84 5.88
C PRO A 103 -9.47 3.82 6.40
N HIS A 104 -10.72 4.23 6.62
CA HIS A 104 -11.81 3.32 7.02
C HIS A 104 -12.12 2.27 5.93
N LEU A 105 -11.82 2.56 4.65
CA LEU A 105 -12.05 1.61 3.55
C LEU A 105 -11.26 0.32 3.72
N LEU A 106 -10.08 0.36 4.37
CA LEU A 106 -9.29 -0.85 4.67
C LEU A 106 -9.94 -1.76 5.73
N LYS A 107 -10.99 -1.31 6.41
CA LYS A 107 -11.79 -2.16 7.30
C LYS A 107 -12.83 -2.99 6.53
N ASP A 108 -13.20 -2.58 5.32
CA ASP A 108 -14.07 -3.35 4.43
C ASP A 108 -13.24 -4.39 3.68
N GLN A 109 -13.54 -5.66 3.95
CA GLN A 109 -12.74 -6.79 3.45
C GLN A 109 -12.83 -6.96 1.94
N ASP A 110 -13.95 -6.59 1.34
CA ASP A 110 -14.16 -6.73 -0.10
C ASP A 110 -13.41 -5.63 -0.83
N PHE A 111 -13.52 -4.39 -0.36
CA PHE A 111 -12.73 -3.29 -0.91
C PHE A 111 -11.23 -3.61 -0.87
N ALA A 112 -10.70 -4.00 0.30
CA ALA A 112 -9.29 -4.33 0.42
C ALA A 112 -8.89 -5.51 -0.49
N TYR A 113 -9.76 -6.51 -0.64
CA TYR A 113 -9.50 -7.63 -1.54
C TYR A 113 -9.42 -7.20 -2.99
N GLU A 114 -10.37 -6.41 -3.48
CA GLU A 114 -10.41 -5.94 -4.87
C GLU A 114 -9.17 -5.09 -5.22
N VAL A 115 -8.73 -4.23 -4.30
CA VAL A 115 -7.48 -3.46 -4.49
C VAL A 115 -6.27 -4.40 -4.58
N GLY A 116 -6.16 -5.37 -3.66
CA GLY A 116 -5.09 -6.36 -3.69
C GLY A 116 -5.07 -7.16 -5.00
N PHE A 117 -6.25 -7.62 -5.42
CA PHE A 117 -6.46 -8.39 -6.64
C PHE A 117 -6.03 -7.61 -7.90
N ALA A 118 -6.43 -6.34 -8.00
CA ALA A 118 -6.00 -5.46 -9.08
C ALA A 118 -4.46 -5.29 -9.10
N GLY A 119 -3.83 -5.12 -7.93
CA GLY A 119 -2.38 -4.98 -7.81
C GLY A 119 -1.60 -6.21 -8.29
N VAL A 120 -2.13 -7.42 -8.05
CA VAL A 120 -1.52 -8.66 -8.56
C VAL A 120 -1.61 -8.72 -10.08
N ARG A 121 -2.76 -8.37 -10.66
CA ARG A 121 -2.97 -8.39 -12.11
C ARG A 121 -2.21 -7.30 -12.86
N ALA A 122 -1.86 -6.20 -12.19
CA ALA A 122 -0.94 -5.19 -12.71
C ALA A 122 0.52 -5.68 -12.85
N SER A 123 0.81 -6.95 -12.50
CA SER A 123 2.09 -7.67 -12.63
C SER A 123 3.28 -7.07 -11.87
N SER A 124 3.65 -5.82 -12.10
CA SER A 124 4.77 -5.15 -11.39
C SER A 124 4.50 -4.91 -9.90
N SER A 125 3.24 -4.97 -9.51
CA SER A 125 2.73 -4.59 -8.18
C SER A 125 2.32 -5.76 -7.29
N LYS A 126 2.67 -7.01 -7.66
CA LYS A 126 2.33 -8.23 -6.89
C LYS A 126 2.75 -8.11 -5.43
N ALA A 127 4.03 -7.89 -5.12
CA ALA A 127 4.47 -7.73 -3.72
C ALA A 127 3.77 -6.57 -2.99
N VAL A 128 3.60 -5.42 -3.66
CA VAL A 128 2.99 -4.20 -3.08
C VAL A 128 1.51 -4.38 -2.74
N SER A 129 0.84 -5.35 -3.35
CA SER A 129 -0.56 -5.69 -3.04
C SER A 129 -0.72 -6.44 -1.70
N THR A 130 0.35 -7.01 -1.13
CA THR A 130 0.26 -7.84 0.08
C THR A 130 -0.40 -7.16 1.29
N PRO A 131 -0.18 -5.86 1.60
CA PRO A 131 -0.83 -5.24 2.76
C PRO A 131 -2.36 -5.15 2.60
N PHE A 132 -2.87 -5.08 1.37
CA PHE A 132 -4.30 -5.08 1.11
C PHE A 132 -4.92 -6.46 1.39
N PHE A 133 -4.23 -7.54 1.04
CA PHE A 133 -4.67 -8.88 1.41
C PHE A 133 -4.61 -9.13 2.92
N VAL A 134 -3.67 -8.53 3.65
CA VAL A 134 -3.67 -8.57 5.14
C VAL A 134 -4.95 -7.94 5.72
N ALA A 135 -5.42 -6.85 5.13
CA ALA A 135 -6.66 -6.18 5.55
C ALA A 135 -7.93 -6.97 5.14
N ALA A 136 -7.87 -7.64 3.99
CA ALA A 136 -9.00 -8.39 3.44
C ALA A 136 -9.26 -9.74 4.12
N LEU A 137 -8.19 -10.48 4.46
CA LEU A 137 -8.28 -11.90 4.82
C LEU A 137 -8.52 -12.11 6.32
N LYS A 138 -9.26 -13.17 6.65
CA LYS A 138 -9.38 -13.73 8.01
C LYS A 138 -8.58 -15.03 8.14
N PRO A 139 -8.34 -15.52 9.37
CA PRO A 139 -7.81 -16.87 9.55
C PRO A 139 -8.70 -17.92 8.87
N SER A 140 -8.09 -18.77 8.04
CA SER A 140 -8.76 -19.81 7.22
C SER A 140 -9.79 -19.26 6.22
N ASP A 141 -9.58 -18.05 5.70
CA ASP A 141 -10.41 -17.47 4.64
C ASP A 141 -10.33 -18.31 3.35
N PRO A 142 -11.45 -18.66 2.70
CA PRO A 142 -11.44 -19.42 1.44
C PRO A 142 -10.60 -18.77 0.34
N ARG A 143 -10.46 -17.43 0.36
CA ARG A 143 -9.66 -16.66 -0.60
C ARG A 143 -8.16 -16.98 -0.51
N CYS A 144 -7.69 -17.62 0.56
CA CYS A 144 -6.32 -18.13 0.69
C CYS A 144 -5.93 -19.15 -0.40
N LYS A 145 -6.92 -19.79 -1.06
CA LYS A 145 -6.68 -20.74 -2.16
C LYS A 145 -6.58 -20.07 -3.52
N VAL A 146 -6.92 -18.79 -3.62
CA VAL A 146 -6.93 -18.06 -4.89
C VAL A 146 -5.48 -17.77 -5.31
N SER A 147 -5.18 -18.01 -6.58
CA SER A 147 -3.84 -17.82 -7.17
C SER A 147 -3.28 -16.43 -6.89
N GLU A 148 -4.11 -15.40 -6.97
CA GLU A 148 -3.68 -14.02 -6.81
C GLU A 148 -3.14 -13.74 -5.41
N VAL A 149 -3.77 -14.29 -4.37
CA VAL A 149 -3.26 -14.19 -2.99
C VAL A 149 -1.91 -14.92 -2.87
N GLN A 150 -1.81 -16.12 -3.44
CA GLN A 150 -0.58 -16.91 -3.39
C GLN A 150 0.56 -16.24 -4.15
N ASP A 151 0.28 -15.70 -5.33
CA ASP A 151 1.22 -14.98 -6.18
C ASP A 151 1.73 -13.71 -5.51
N SER A 152 0.86 -12.94 -4.85
CA SER A 152 1.23 -11.75 -4.08
C SER A 152 2.23 -12.08 -2.97
N VAL A 153 1.95 -13.13 -2.19
CA VAL A 153 2.81 -13.61 -1.12
C VAL A 153 4.13 -14.14 -1.66
N THR A 154 4.09 -14.97 -2.72
CA THR A 154 5.30 -15.53 -3.34
C THR A 154 6.19 -14.44 -3.93
N ASP A 155 5.63 -13.46 -4.63
CA ASP A 155 6.38 -12.33 -5.16
C ASP A 155 7.04 -11.53 -4.03
N ALA A 156 6.32 -11.21 -2.96
CA ALA A 156 6.88 -10.51 -1.80
C ALA A 156 8.01 -11.29 -1.10
N PHE A 157 7.88 -12.61 -0.95
CA PHE A 157 8.91 -13.45 -0.32
C PHE A 157 10.21 -13.50 -1.11
N THR A 158 10.10 -13.57 -2.43
CA THR A 158 11.20 -13.91 -3.33
C THR A 158 11.95 -12.68 -3.83
N ARG A 159 11.43 -11.48 -3.57
CA ARG A 159 11.99 -10.20 -4.03
C ARG A 159 12.99 -9.63 -3.01
N GLU A 160 14.12 -9.13 -3.51
CA GLU A 160 15.07 -8.39 -2.68
C GLU A 160 14.46 -7.05 -2.22
N GLY A 161 14.76 -6.65 -0.98
CA GLY A 161 14.10 -5.50 -0.34
C GLY A 161 12.69 -5.82 0.15
N PHE A 162 11.77 -4.85 0.08
CA PHE A 162 10.34 -5.06 0.38
C PHE A 162 10.06 -5.63 1.78
N GLU A 163 10.82 -5.20 2.79
CA GLU A 163 10.71 -5.75 4.15
C GLU A 163 9.31 -5.61 4.76
N LYS A 164 8.58 -4.53 4.42
CA LYS A 164 7.20 -4.33 4.89
C LYS A 164 6.26 -5.36 4.26
N GLU A 165 6.36 -5.57 2.96
CA GLU A 165 5.58 -6.53 2.19
C GLU A 165 5.93 -7.96 2.57
N LYS A 166 7.20 -8.26 2.90
CA LYS A 166 7.61 -9.55 3.47
C LYS A 166 6.92 -9.83 4.80
N GLN A 167 6.87 -8.85 5.71
CA GLN A 167 6.13 -9.05 6.97
C GLN A 167 4.63 -9.26 6.72
N ALA A 168 4.03 -8.51 5.79
CA ALA A 168 2.64 -8.72 5.39
C ALA A 168 2.42 -10.13 4.80
N ALA A 169 3.30 -10.56 3.90
CA ALA A 169 3.26 -11.87 3.28
C ALA A 169 3.43 -12.99 4.33
N LYS A 170 4.34 -12.84 5.30
CA LYS A 170 4.51 -13.80 6.40
C LYS A 170 3.23 -13.94 7.22
N LYS A 171 2.58 -12.83 7.56
CA LYS A 171 1.29 -12.83 8.25
C LYS A 171 0.22 -13.56 7.43
N ILE A 172 0.16 -13.33 6.12
CA ILE A 172 -0.77 -14.06 5.25
C ILE A 172 -0.43 -15.56 5.26
N ALA A 173 0.80 -15.95 4.94
CA ALA A 173 1.16 -17.36 4.77
C ALA A 173 1.05 -18.18 6.07
N PHE A 174 1.48 -17.61 7.19
CA PHE A 174 1.69 -18.37 8.43
C PHE A 174 0.65 -18.13 9.52
N ASP A 175 -0.12 -17.05 9.44
CA ASP A 175 -1.20 -16.77 10.40
C ASP A 175 -2.57 -16.91 9.74
N LEU A 176 -2.83 -16.19 8.65
CA LEU A 176 -4.15 -16.13 8.02
C LEU A 176 -4.45 -17.38 7.18
N CYS A 177 -3.50 -17.80 6.35
CA CYS A 177 -3.66 -18.87 5.36
C CYS A 177 -2.91 -20.16 5.73
N ARG A 178 -2.48 -20.31 6.98
CA ARG A 178 -1.63 -21.43 7.45
C ARG A 178 -2.13 -22.82 7.04
N LYS A 179 -3.45 -23.04 7.07
CA LYS A 179 -4.07 -24.33 6.74
C LYS A 179 -4.03 -24.65 5.23
N GLU A 180 -3.91 -23.62 4.40
CA GLU A 180 -3.89 -23.73 2.94
C GLU A 180 -2.47 -23.74 2.37
N LEU A 181 -1.46 -23.79 3.25
CA LEU A 181 -0.05 -23.83 2.87
C LEU A 181 0.33 -25.24 2.34
N SER A 182 0.04 -25.46 1.05
CA SER A 182 0.31 -26.71 0.34
C SER A 182 1.82 -26.91 0.09
N ALA A 183 2.20 -28.15 -0.25
CA ALA A 183 3.59 -28.47 -0.59
C ALA A 183 4.08 -27.65 -1.80
N ASP A 184 3.24 -27.49 -2.82
CA ASP A 184 3.56 -26.73 -4.03
C ASP A 184 3.75 -25.25 -3.73
N TRP A 185 2.88 -24.66 -2.89
CA TRP A 185 3.04 -23.26 -2.52
C TRP A 185 4.30 -23.05 -1.68
N ILE A 186 4.60 -23.95 -0.73
CA ILE A 186 5.86 -23.92 0.02
C ILE A 186 7.06 -24.00 -0.93
N GLN A 187 7.02 -24.88 -1.93
CA GLN A 187 8.11 -25.00 -2.90
C GLN A 187 8.38 -23.67 -3.60
N LYS A 188 7.34 -22.95 -4.02
CA LYS A 188 7.46 -21.59 -4.59
C LYS A 188 8.07 -20.59 -3.61
N LEU A 189 7.65 -20.61 -2.33
CA LEU A 189 8.17 -19.70 -1.30
C LEU A 189 9.66 -19.91 -1.01
N VAL A 190 10.19 -21.12 -1.23
CA VAL A 190 11.58 -21.45 -0.94
C VAL A 190 12.38 -21.82 -2.18
N GLU A 191 11.93 -21.42 -3.35
CA GLU A 191 12.58 -21.73 -4.62
C GLU A 191 13.94 -21.02 -4.73
N ASN A 192 14.01 -19.78 -4.25
CA ASN A 192 15.24 -18.99 -4.18
C ASN A 192 15.69 -18.74 -2.73
N ASP A 193 16.90 -18.19 -2.59
CA ASP A 193 17.53 -17.95 -1.29
C ASP A 193 16.80 -16.90 -0.45
N GLU A 194 16.24 -15.87 -1.09
CA GLU A 194 15.54 -14.79 -0.39
C GLU A 194 14.21 -15.27 0.21
N GLY A 195 13.45 -16.06 -0.55
CA GLY A 195 12.23 -16.69 -0.07
C GLY A 195 12.51 -17.69 1.04
N LEU A 196 13.58 -18.50 0.90
CA LEU A 196 14.03 -19.40 1.96
C LEU A 196 14.38 -18.62 3.24
N LYS A 197 15.17 -17.55 3.13
CA LYS A 197 15.55 -16.69 4.25
C LYS A 197 14.32 -16.07 4.93
N THR A 198 13.40 -15.52 4.16
CA THR A 198 12.18 -14.85 4.64
C THR A 198 11.27 -15.80 5.43
N GLY A 199 11.07 -17.03 4.92
CA GLY A 199 10.17 -18.02 5.53
C GLY A 199 10.84 -18.99 6.51
N CYS A 200 12.15 -18.88 6.72
CA CYS A 200 12.96 -19.91 7.35
C CYS A 200 12.48 -20.31 8.74
N ALA A 201 12.31 -19.33 9.63
CA ALA A 201 11.96 -19.57 11.03
C ALA A 201 10.58 -20.23 11.16
N GLU A 202 9.61 -19.74 10.38
CA GLU A 202 8.23 -20.21 10.39
C GLU A 202 8.11 -21.60 9.77
N LEU A 203 8.73 -21.83 8.60
CA LEU A 203 8.70 -23.14 7.94
C LEU A 203 9.44 -24.22 8.75
N MET A 204 10.48 -23.85 9.49
CA MET A 204 11.14 -24.73 10.48
C MET A 204 10.19 -25.06 11.64
N LYS A 205 9.52 -24.07 12.24
CA LYS A 205 8.51 -24.29 13.31
C LYS A 205 7.37 -25.20 12.84
N LEU A 206 7.00 -25.13 11.57
CA LEU A 206 5.96 -25.97 10.97
C LEU A 206 6.45 -27.36 10.55
N GLY A 207 7.75 -27.66 10.64
CA GLY A 207 8.32 -28.92 10.17
C GLY A 207 8.17 -29.13 8.65
N LYS A 208 8.03 -28.05 7.88
CA LYS A 208 7.79 -28.09 6.43
C LYS A 208 9.06 -28.11 5.60
N LEU A 209 10.21 -27.78 6.19
CA LEU A 209 11.52 -27.91 5.54
C LEU A 209 12.14 -29.28 5.82
N LYS A 210 12.76 -29.87 4.78
CA LYS A 210 13.50 -31.12 4.86
C LYS A 210 14.86 -31.00 4.14
N GLY A 211 15.77 -31.92 4.45
CA GLY A 211 17.05 -32.09 3.76
C GLY A 211 17.89 -30.81 3.71
N VAL A 212 18.41 -30.50 2.52
CA VAL A 212 19.32 -29.37 2.26
C VAL A 212 18.72 -28.02 2.70
N LYS A 213 17.44 -27.77 2.41
CA LYS A 213 16.79 -26.49 2.78
C LYS A 213 16.69 -26.31 4.29
N ALA A 214 16.35 -27.38 5.03
CA ALA A 214 16.33 -27.33 6.50
C ALA A 214 17.73 -27.10 7.09
N ALA A 215 18.77 -27.73 6.52
CA ALA A 215 20.15 -27.51 6.94
C ALA A 215 20.62 -26.07 6.68
N LYS A 216 20.34 -25.53 5.49
CA LYS A 216 20.64 -24.14 5.13
C LYS A 216 19.97 -23.15 6.10
N CYS A 217 18.71 -23.40 6.43
CA CYS A 217 17.97 -22.63 7.42
C CYS A 217 18.60 -22.63 8.82
N LYS A 218 19.02 -23.81 9.31
CA LYS A 218 19.71 -23.92 10.60
C LYS A 218 21.03 -23.16 10.62
N ASN A 219 21.76 -23.12 9.49
CA ASN A 219 23.02 -22.39 9.40
C ASN A 219 22.79 -20.87 9.40
N MET A 220 21.78 -20.38 8.68
CA MET A 220 21.37 -18.97 8.71
C MET A 220 21.05 -18.50 10.13
N ALA A 221 20.31 -19.31 10.89
CA ALA A 221 19.95 -19.02 12.27
C ALA A 221 21.13 -19.01 13.27
N LYS A 222 22.29 -19.58 12.90
CA LYS A 222 23.50 -19.61 13.74
C LYS A 222 24.48 -18.47 13.45
N GLY A 223 24.35 -17.81 12.30
CA GLY A 223 25.23 -16.74 11.83
C GLY A 223 24.56 -15.36 11.78
N SER A 224 23.37 -15.22 12.36
CA SER A 224 22.64 -13.96 12.56
C SER A 224 22.70 -13.59 14.04
#